data_AF-A0A2N1UY90-F1
#
_entry.id   AF-A0A2N1UY90-F1
#
_cell.length_a   1.000
_cell.length_b   1.000
_cell.length_c   1.000
_cell.angle_alpha   90.00
_cell.angle_beta   90.00
_cell.angle_gamma   90.00
#
_symmetry.space_group_name_H-M   'P 1'
#
loop_
_entity.id
_entity.type
_entity.pdbx_description
1 polymer ?
#
loop_
_entity_poly.entity_id
_entity_poly.type
_entity_poly.pdbx_seq_one_letter_code
_entity_poly.pdbx_strand_id
1 'polypeptide(L)'
;MADSRGADMIRIDGQDFADEIAHFSFAAWHQIRQMHELEKLVGFKQLVSASFSGTGLDDAGLALICRVATLENLDLQDTCVTDRGIGLLTQLPALRILRLKENPQLTNACLPALVRLKGLVELQLHESAIDQAGLPQLAALNQLRDLCLDADNTGTSPEAVLSLSRQLPRCRILVKGRGEALGGAFQGHWPA
;
A
#
# COMPACT_ATOMS: atom_id res chain seq x y z
N MET A 1 18.50 41.37 4.28
CA MET A 1 17.05 41.08 4.35
C MET A 1 16.85 39.75 3.66
N ALA A 2 16.81 38.65 4.42
CA ALA A 2 16.51 37.34 3.87
C ALA A 2 15.00 37.29 3.62
N ASP A 3 14.64 36.98 2.37
CA ASP A 3 13.27 36.83 1.88
C ASP A 3 12.63 35.63 2.60
N SER A 4 11.97 35.86 3.74
CA SER A 4 11.13 34.88 4.40
C SER A 4 9.77 34.83 3.71
N ARG A 5 9.73 34.35 2.46
CA ARG A 5 8.48 33.84 1.90
C ARG A 5 8.14 32.59 2.71
N GLY A 6 7.18 32.71 3.62
CA GLY A 6 6.66 31.56 4.36
C GLY A 6 6.12 30.51 3.40
N ALA A 7 6.09 29.24 3.85
CA ALA A 7 5.56 28.15 3.04
C ALA A 7 4.14 28.48 2.55
N ASP A 8 3.86 28.16 1.28
CA ASP A 8 2.53 28.33 0.74
C ASP A 8 1.60 27.30 1.37
N MET A 9 0.34 27.66 1.58
CA MET A 9 -0.64 26.75 2.18
C MET A 9 -1.56 26.17 1.11
N ILE A 10 -1.69 24.84 1.10
CA ILE A 10 -2.63 24.10 0.25
C ILE A 10 -3.77 23.60 1.12
N ARG A 11 -5.00 23.98 0.77
CA ARG A 11 -6.21 23.53 1.46
C ARG A 11 -6.82 22.32 0.74
N ILE A 12 -6.98 21.22 1.46
CA ILE A 12 -7.57 19.97 0.97
C ILE A 12 -8.59 19.45 1.98
N ASP A 13 -9.81 19.23 1.52
CA ASP A 13 -10.98 18.74 2.24
C ASP A 13 -11.21 19.42 3.59
N GLY A 14 -10.98 20.74 3.62
CA GLY A 14 -11.16 21.58 4.81
C GLY A 14 -9.97 21.64 5.78
N GLN A 15 -8.84 21.01 5.45
CA GLN A 15 -7.60 21.07 6.23
C GLN A 15 -6.51 21.83 5.45
N ASP A 16 -5.67 22.58 6.15
CA ASP A 16 -4.59 23.37 5.55
C ASP A 16 -3.23 22.70 5.78
N PHE A 17 -2.43 22.61 4.73
CA PHE A 17 -1.12 21.95 4.72
C PHE A 17 -0.07 22.88 4.14
N ALA A 18 1.13 22.91 4.72
CA ALA A 18 2.26 23.59 4.08
C ALA A 18 2.68 22.83 2.81
N ASP A 19 2.96 23.52 1.72
CA ASP A 19 3.31 22.92 0.43
C ASP A 19 4.69 22.22 0.41
N GLU A 20 5.46 22.38 1.49
CA GLU A 20 6.79 21.78 1.69
C GLU A 20 6.77 20.44 2.45
N ILE A 21 5.60 19.94 2.88
CA ILE A 21 5.54 18.67 3.61
C ILE A 21 6.04 17.50 2.74
N ALA A 22 6.76 16.59 3.39
CA ALA A 22 7.19 15.32 2.78
C ALA A 22 6.17 14.19 2.99
N HIS A 23 5.30 14.34 3.99
CA HIS A 23 4.28 13.37 4.35
C HIS A 23 2.91 14.03 4.45
N PHE A 24 1.95 13.52 3.68
CA PHE A 24 0.55 13.91 3.73
C PHE A 24 -0.28 12.88 4.51
N SER A 25 -1.07 13.35 5.47
CA SER A 25 -2.14 12.57 6.09
C SER A 25 -3.19 13.52 6.61
N PHE A 26 -4.46 13.17 6.52
CA PHE A 26 -5.50 13.92 7.22
C PHE A 26 -5.33 13.77 8.74
N ALA A 27 -5.58 14.85 9.47
CA ALA A 27 -5.66 14.79 10.92
C ALA A 27 -6.98 14.14 11.35
N ALA A 28 -6.93 13.38 12.46
CA ALA A 28 -8.06 12.63 13.01
C ALA A 28 -8.65 11.60 12.02
N TRP A 29 -9.66 10.85 12.46
CA TRP A 29 -10.43 10.00 11.56
C TRP A 29 -11.19 10.90 10.59
N HIS A 30 -10.81 10.90 9.31
CA HIS A 30 -11.28 11.88 8.33
C HIS A 30 -11.89 11.19 7.12
N GLN A 31 -13.20 11.32 6.95
CA GLN A 31 -13.89 10.86 5.75
C GLN A 31 -13.83 11.93 4.67
N ILE A 32 -13.22 11.62 3.52
CA ILE A 32 -13.04 12.59 2.43
C ILE A 32 -14.40 12.98 1.86
N ARG A 33 -14.73 14.27 1.92
CA ARG A 33 -16.00 14.82 1.42
C ARG A 33 -15.87 15.35 -0.01
N GLN A 34 -14.68 15.80 -0.38
CA GLN A 34 -14.37 16.40 -1.68
C GLN A 34 -13.20 15.69 -2.36
N MET A 35 -13.47 14.50 -2.90
CA MET A 35 -12.45 13.64 -3.55
C MET A 35 -11.64 14.38 -4.63
N HIS A 36 -12.28 15.28 -5.37
CA HIS A 36 -11.65 16.06 -6.43
C HIS A 36 -10.51 16.95 -5.92
N GLU A 37 -10.53 17.39 -4.66
CA GLU A 37 -9.48 18.24 -4.11
C GLU A 37 -8.13 17.53 -3.94
N LEU A 38 -8.11 16.18 -3.99
CA LEU A 38 -6.87 15.41 -4.01
C LEU A 38 -6.01 15.71 -5.25
N GLU A 39 -6.57 16.31 -6.30
CA GLU A 39 -5.77 16.79 -7.43
C GLU A 39 -4.72 17.83 -7.01
N LYS A 40 -4.96 18.55 -5.91
CA LYS A 40 -4.05 19.56 -5.36
C LYS A 40 -2.77 18.94 -4.77
N LEU A 41 -2.73 17.61 -4.57
CA LEU A 41 -1.53 16.91 -4.07
C LEU A 41 -0.32 17.09 -4.99
N VAL A 42 -0.52 17.37 -6.28
CA VAL A 42 0.58 17.67 -7.22
C VAL A 42 1.27 19.01 -6.92
N GLY A 43 0.66 19.86 -6.09
CA GLY A 43 1.22 21.15 -5.69
C GLY A 43 2.26 21.05 -4.57
N PHE A 44 2.38 19.91 -3.88
CA PHE A 44 3.39 19.73 -2.83
C PHE A 44 4.77 19.53 -3.45
N LYS A 45 5.76 20.31 -2.98
CA LYS A 45 7.10 20.36 -3.54
C LYS A 45 7.96 19.14 -3.20
N GLN A 46 7.65 18.45 -2.11
CA GLN A 46 8.50 17.40 -1.53
C GLN A 46 7.73 16.13 -1.13
N LEU A 47 6.50 15.97 -1.62
CA LEU A 47 5.63 14.88 -1.17
C LEU A 47 6.16 13.51 -1.64
N VAL A 48 6.63 12.72 -0.68
CA VAL A 48 7.18 11.37 -0.91
C VAL A 48 6.35 10.29 -0.21
N SER A 49 5.53 10.68 0.76
CA SER A 49 4.68 9.75 1.50
C SER A 49 3.28 10.29 1.68
N ALA A 50 2.27 9.44 1.53
CA ALA A 50 0.89 9.81 1.84
C ALA A 50 0.16 8.66 2.53
N SER A 51 -0.72 9.00 3.48
CA SER A 51 -1.65 8.06 4.10
C SER A 51 -3.08 8.55 3.92
N PHE A 52 -3.92 7.63 3.45
CA PHE A 52 -5.36 7.77 3.31
C PHE A 52 -6.09 6.71 4.14
N SER A 53 -5.43 6.19 5.18
CA SER A 53 -5.98 5.12 6.01
C SER A 53 -7.33 5.51 6.61
N GLY A 54 -8.36 4.68 6.43
CA GLY A 54 -9.68 4.91 7.03
C GLY A 54 -10.41 6.15 6.50
N THR A 55 -10.11 6.61 5.28
CA THR A 55 -10.64 7.88 4.75
C THR A 55 -11.81 7.75 3.77
N GLY A 56 -12.24 6.52 3.46
CA GLY A 56 -13.26 6.28 2.44
C GLY A 56 -12.78 6.54 1.00
N LEU A 57 -11.46 6.71 0.79
CA LEU A 57 -10.84 6.90 -0.51
C LEU A 57 -11.28 5.81 -1.51
N ASP A 58 -11.75 6.21 -2.69
CA ASP A 58 -12.17 5.31 -3.77
C ASP A 58 -11.21 5.32 -4.97
N ASP A 59 -11.55 4.57 -6.02
CA ASP A 59 -10.75 4.49 -7.25
C ASP A 59 -10.56 5.86 -7.94
N ALA A 60 -11.54 6.76 -7.85
CA ALA A 60 -11.46 8.09 -8.46
C ALA A 60 -10.48 8.98 -7.68
N GLY A 61 -10.50 8.92 -6.35
CA GLY A 61 -9.50 9.54 -5.50
C GLY A 61 -8.10 8.99 -5.73
N LEU A 62 -7.98 7.66 -5.83
CA LEU A 62 -6.70 7.01 -6.10
C LEU A 62 -6.11 7.42 -7.46
N ALA A 63 -6.96 7.62 -8.48
CA ALA A 63 -6.52 8.14 -9.77
C ALA A 63 -5.87 9.53 -9.67
N LEU A 64 -6.36 10.39 -8.76
CA LEU A 64 -5.77 11.70 -8.51
C LEU A 64 -4.43 11.59 -7.76
N ILE A 65 -4.34 10.70 -6.77
CA ILE A 65 -3.10 10.42 -6.03
C ILE A 65 -2.00 9.89 -6.97
N CYS A 66 -2.35 9.06 -7.95
CA CYS A 66 -1.42 8.51 -8.93
C CYS A 66 -0.72 9.57 -9.82
N ARG A 67 -1.17 10.83 -9.79
CA ARG A 67 -0.51 11.96 -10.48
C ARG A 67 0.74 12.45 -9.75
N VAL A 68 0.95 12.06 -8.49
CA VAL A 68 2.10 12.45 -7.67
C VAL A 68 3.23 11.41 -7.83
N ALA A 69 3.95 11.50 -8.95
CA ALA A 69 4.96 10.50 -9.34
C ALA A 69 6.14 10.34 -8.35
N THR A 70 6.29 11.27 -7.40
CA THR A 70 7.31 11.25 -6.34
C THR A 70 6.97 10.35 -5.17
N LEU A 71 5.75 9.82 -5.08
CA LEU A 71 5.34 8.97 -3.96
C LEU A 71 6.14 7.66 -3.90
N GLU A 72 6.81 7.46 -2.77
CA GLU A 72 7.55 6.25 -2.41
C GLU A 72 6.80 5.40 -1.38
N ASN A 73 5.97 6.02 -0.53
CA ASN A 73 5.21 5.33 0.51
C ASN A 73 3.74 5.72 0.46
N LEU A 74 2.87 4.75 0.18
CA LEU A 74 1.43 4.94 0.12
C LEU A 74 0.71 3.97 1.07
N ASP A 75 -0.08 4.54 1.96
CA ASP A 75 -0.95 3.80 2.88
C ASP A 75 -2.42 3.97 2.49
N LEU A 76 -3.04 2.87 2.08
CA LEU A 76 -4.45 2.76 1.70
C LEU A 76 -5.20 1.76 2.59
N GLN A 77 -4.76 1.61 3.84
CA GLN A 77 -5.47 0.77 4.82
C GLN A 77 -6.95 1.19 4.93
N ASP A 78 -7.88 0.23 4.97
CA ASP A 78 -9.30 0.50 5.22
C ASP A 78 -9.86 1.63 4.33
N THR A 79 -9.85 1.39 3.02
CA THR A 79 -10.37 2.32 2.01
C THR A 79 -11.40 1.62 1.13
N CYS A 80 -12.02 2.38 0.21
CA CYS A 80 -12.99 1.89 -0.76
C CYS A 80 -12.35 1.54 -2.12
N VAL A 81 -11.01 1.49 -2.20
CA VAL A 81 -10.29 1.18 -3.44
C VAL A 81 -10.53 -0.28 -3.85
N THR A 82 -10.69 -0.52 -5.15
CA THR A 82 -10.96 -1.85 -5.71
C THR A 82 -9.77 -2.38 -6.50
N ASP A 83 -9.84 -3.64 -6.96
CA ASP A 83 -8.83 -4.22 -7.84
C ASP A 83 -8.56 -3.35 -9.09
N ARG A 84 -9.58 -2.65 -9.60
CA ARG A 84 -9.45 -1.70 -10.72
C ARG A 84 -8.60 -0.50 -10.32
N GLY A 85 -8.86 0.10 -9.15
CA GLY A 85 -8.08 1.21 -8.62
C GLY A 85 -6.62 0.84 -8.42
N ILE A 86 -6.33 -0.35 -7.88
CA ILE A 86 -4.95 -0.85 -7.71
C ILE A 86 -4.20 -0.91 -9.05
N GLY A 87 -4.90 -1.14 -10.17
CA GLY A 87 -4.34 -1.05 -11.52
C GLY A 87 -3.63 0.28 -11.83
N LEU A 88 -4.11 1.38 -11.25
CA LEU A 88 -3.60 2.73 -11.48
C LEU A 88 -2.25 2.97 -10.79
N LEU A 89 -1.93 2.24 -9.71
CA LEU A 89 -0.68 2.39 -8.97
C LEU A 89 0.57 2.19 -9.84
N THR A 90 0.44 1.52 -10.99
CA THR A 90 1.53 1.37 -11.96
C THR A 90 2.02 2.68 -12.57
N GLN A 91 1.33 3.79 -12.30
CA GLN A 91 1.73 5.16 -12.63
C GLN A 91 2.65 5.81 -11.56
N LEU A 92 2.90 5.14 -10.43
CA LEU A 92 3.80 5.60 -9.36
C LEU A 92 5.16 4.87 -9.45
N PRO A 93 6.11 5.34 -10.28
CA PRO A 93 7.35 4.62 -10.56
C PRO A 93 8.31 4.54 -9.37
N ALA A 94 8.16 5.45 -8.39
CA ALA A 94 9.00 5.53 -7.21
C ALA A 94 8.49 4.68 -6.03
N LEU A 95 7.32 4.04 -6.16
CA LEU A 95 6.66 3.37 -5.03
C LEU A 95 7.51 2.20 -4.48
N ARG A 96 7.86 2.30 -3.19
CA ARG A 96 8.65 1.33 -2.42
C ARG A 96 7.82 0.63 -1.35
N ILE A 97 6.88 1.33 -0.73
CA ILE A 97 6.07 0.85 0.39
C ILE A 97 4.61 1.02 0.04
N LEU A 98 3.85 -0.08 0.11
CA LEU A 98 2.41 -0.07 -0.16
C LEU A 98 1.68 -0.86 0.92
N ARG A 99 0.75 -0.19 1.60
CA ARG A 99 -0.13 -0.83 2.61
C ARG A 99 -1.56 -0.87 2.08
N LEU A 100 -2.10 -2.08 1.96
CA LEU A 100 -3.45 -2.38 1.48
C LEU A 100 -4.25 -3.21 2.49
N LYS A 101 -3.80 -3.28 3.74
CA LYS A 101 -4.48 -4.08 4.76
C LYS A 101 -5.88 -3.56 5.05
N GLU A 102 -6.75 -4.41 5.58
CA GLU A 102 -8.14 -4.07 5.92
C GLU A 102 -8.96 -3.61 4.69
N ASN A 103 -8.67 -4.17 3.51
CA ASN A 103 -9.44 -3.95 2.29
C ASN A 103 -10.01 -5.29 1.80
N PRO A 104 -11.13 -5.78 2.38
CA PRO A 104 -11.69 -7.10 2.07
C PRO A 104 -12.19 -7.23 0.62
N GLN A 105 -12.40 -6.11 -0.07
CA GLN A 105 -12.79 -6.07 -1.49
C GLN A 105 -11.64 -6.34 -2.46
N LEU A 106 -10.38 -6.31 -2.01
CA LEU A 106 -9.23 -6.62 -2.86
C LEU A 106 -9.05 -8.13 -2.97
N THR A 107 -8.94 -8.61 -4.21
CA THR A 107 -8.85 -10.03 -4.54
C THR A 107 -7.57 -10.34 -5.31
N ASN A 108 -7.38 -11.60 -5.69
CA ASN A 108 -6.30 -11.99 -6.60
C ASN A 108 -6.29 -11.21 -7.93
N ALA A 109 -7.37 -10.54 -8.32
CA ALA A 109 -7.46 -9.76 -9.55
C ALA A 109 -6.57 -8.50 -9.55
N CYS A 110 -6.17 -7.96 -8.39
CA CYS A 110 -5.21 -6.86 -8.35
C CYS A 110 -3.74 -7.29 -8.54
N LEU A 111 -3.41 -8.57 -8.33
CA LEU A 111 -2.03 -9.06 -8.32
C LEU A 111 -1.27 -8.80 -9.64
N PRO A 112 -1.86 -8.97 -10.85
CA PRO A 112 -1.18 -8.63 -12.10
C PRO A 112 -0.70 -7.18 -12.18
N ALA A 113 -1.41 -6.24 -11.54
CA ALA A 113 -0.97 -4.85 -11.44
C ALA A 113 0.13 -4.68 -10.39
N LEU A 114 -0.06 -5.25 -9.19
CA LEU A 114 0.91 -5.16 -8.09
C LEU A 114 2.29 -5.69 -8.50
N VAL A 115 2.35 -6.82 -9.20
CA VAL A 115 3.63 -7.41 -9.64
C VAL A 115 4.38 -6.57 -10.68
N ARG A 116 3.75 -5.55 -11.28
CA ARG A 116 4.43 -4.58 -12.16
C ARG A 116 5.19 -3.51 -11.37
N LEU A 117 4.90 -3.34 -10.08
CA LEU A 117 5.60 -2.43 -9.17
C LEU A 117 6.92 -3.05 -8.72
N LYS A 118 7.87 -3.22 -9.65
CA LYS A 118 9.16 -3.90 -9.41
C LYS A 118 10.03 -3.22 -8.35
N GLY A 119 9.69 -1.99 -7.98
CA GLY A 119 10.30 -1.22 -6.90
C GLY A 119 9.78 -1.56 -5.50
N LEU A 120 8.77 -2.41 -5.29
CA LEU A 120 8.27 -2.65 -3.93
C LEU A 120 9.31 -3.32 -3.02
N VAL A 121 9.47 -2.78 -1.80
CA VAL A 121 10.22 -3.32 -0.64
C VAL A 121 9.24 -3.93 0.36
N GLU A 122 8.16 -3.21 0.65
CA GLU A 122 7.19 -3.58 1.67
C GLU A 122 5.79 -3.60 1.04
N LEU A 123 5.09 -4.71 1.25
CA LEU A 123 3.71 -4.90 0.81
C LEU A 123 2.88 -5.52 1.93
N GLN A 124 1.80 -4.85 2.32
CA GLN A 124 0.86 -5.38 3.33
C GLN A 124 -0.48 -5.71 2.68
N LEU A 125 -0.88 -6.99 2.70
CA LEU A 125 -2.10 -7.53 2.08
C LEU A 125 -3.01 -8.27 3.07
N HIS A 126 -2.67 -8.33 4.35
CA HIS A 126 -3.50 -9.00 5.35
C HIS A 126 -4.87 -8.33 5.48
N GLU A 127 -5.92 -9.08 5.83
CA GLU A 127 -7.30 -8.57 5.84
C GLU A 127 -7.77 -8.09 4.44
N SER A 128 -7.32 -8.79 3.40
CA SER A 128 -7.90 -8.75 2.05
C SER A 128 -8.46 -10.12 1.67
N ALA A 129 -9.13 -10.22 0.51
CA ALA A 129 -9.58 -11.48 -0.08
C ALA A 129 -8.55 -12.09 -1.05
N ILE A 130 -7.28 -11.70 -0.97
CA ILE A 130 -6.19 -12.35 -1.69
C ILE A 130 -5.91 -13.71 -1.04
N ASP A 131 -6.16 -14.77 -1.80
CA ASP A 131 -6.09 -16.14 -1.30
C ASP A 131 -4.77 -16.84 -1.68
N GLN A 132 -4.61 -18.08 -1.21
CA GLN A 132 -3.41 -18.87 -1.48
C GLN A 132 -3.10 -19.07 -2.97
N ALA A 133 -4.11 -19.06 -3.86
CA ALA A 133 -3.93 -19.25 -5.29
C ALA A 133 -3.26 -18.05 -5.94
N GLY A 134 -3.34 -16.87 -5.31
CA GLY A 134 -2.66 -15.65 -5.73
C GLY A 134 -1.18 -15.61 -5.37
N LEU A 135 -0.77 -16.27 -4.28
CA LEU A 135 0.58 -16.17 -3.71
C LEU A 135 1.73 -16.44 -4.70
N PRO A 136 1.66 -17.43 -5.62
CA PRO A 136 2.73 -17.65 -6.59
C PRO A 136 3.05 -16.42 -7.46
N GLN A 137 2.07 -15.54 -7.72
CA GLN A 137 2.30 -14.34 -8.52
C GLN A 137 3.23 -13.34 -7.80
N LEU A 138 3.17 -13.27 -6.47
CA LEU A 138 3.99 -12.36 -5.66
C LEU A 138 5.49 -12.66 -5.77
N ALA A 139 5.88 -13.86 -6.19
CA ALA A 139 7.28 -14.22 -6.45
C ALA A 139 7.95 -13.33 -7.51
N ALA A 140 7.16 -12.64 -8.35
CA ALA A 140 7.67 -11.70 -9.34
C ALA A 140 8.19 -10.37 -8.74
N LEU A 141 7.96 -10.12 -7.44
CA LEU A 141 8.45 -8.95 -6.69
C LEU A 141 9.80 -9.27 -6.02
N ASN A 142 10.84 -9.48 -6.81
CA ASN A 142 12.16 -9.91 -6.32
C ASN A 142 12.91 -8.90 -5.41
N GLN A 143 12.45 -7.65 -5.35
CA GLN A 143 12.98 -6.63 -4.44
C GLN A 143 12.29 -6.60 -3.07
N LEU A 144 11.20 -7.35 -2.90
CA LEU A 144 10.44 -7.38 -1.66
C LEU A 144 11.32 -7.88 -0.51
N ARG A 145 11.18 -7.21 0.63
CA ARG A 145 11.87 -7.50 1.90
C ARG A 145 10.86 -7.80 2.99
N ASP A 146 9.69 -7.20 2.93
CA ASP A 146 8.62 -7.39 3.90
C ASP A 146 7.28 -7.61 3.18
N LEU A 147 6.64 -8.73 3.50
CA LEU A 147 5.32 -9.09 3.01
C LEU A 147 4.44 -9.49 4.20
N CYS A 148 3.28 -8.86 4.34
CA CYS A 148 2.30 -9.26 5.36
C CYS A 148 1.07 -9.89 4.71
N LEU A 149 0.75 -11.13 5.07
CA LEU A 149 -0.37 -11.93 4.55
C LEU A 149 -1.33 -12.35 5.67
N ASP A 150 -2.55 -12.72 5.28
CA ASP A 150 -3.52 -13.38 6.16
C ASP A 150 -3.45 -14.90 6.01
N ALA A 151 -3.89 -15.64 7.03
CA ALA A 151 -3.99 -17.09 7.02
C ALA A 151 -5.44 -17.59 7.04
N ASP A 152 -6.26 -17.02 7.93
CA ASP A 152 -7.45 -17.71 8.43
C ASP A 152 -8.60 -17.63 7.43
N ASN A 153 -8.71 -16.51 6.74
CA ASN A 153 -9.79 -16.25 5.79
C ASN A 153 -9.38 -16.45 4.32
N THR A 154 -8.12 -16.83 4.06
CA THR A 154 -7.52 -16.87 2.71
C THR A 154 -7.17 -18.28 2.25
N GLY A 155 -7.41 -19.29 3.11
CA GLY A 155 -7.01 -20.67 2.84
C GLY A 155 -5.50 -20.85 2.67
N THR A 156 -4.70 -19.86 3.09
CA THR A 156 -3.24 -19.90 3.03
C THR A 156 -2.75 -21.01 3.94
N SER A 157 -1.87 -21.87 3.44
CA SER A 157 -1.26 -22.97 4.22
C SER A 157 0.22 -22.69 4.52
N PRO A 158 0.82 -23.37 5.51
CA PRO A 158 2.27 -23.31 5.74
C PRO A 158 3.07 -23.66 4.47
N GLU A 159 2.63 -24.65 3.70
CA GLU A 159 3.32 -25.11 2.49
C GLU A 159 3.31 -24.03 1.41
N ALA A 160 2.20 -23.32 1.22
CA ALA A 160 2.08 -22.21 0.28
C ALA A 160 3.03 -21.06 0.67
N VAL A 161 3.06 -20.69 1.95
CA VAL A 161 3.96 -19.65 2.48
C VAL A 161 5.43 -20.06 2.33
N LEU A 162 5.78 -21.31 2.67
CA LEU A 162 7.13 -21.83 2.52
C LEU A 162 7.57 -21.87 1.06
N SER A 163 6.67 -22.25 0.14
CA SER A 163 6.92 -22.22 -1.30
C SER A 163 7.23 -20.81 -1.80
N LEU A 164 6.46 -19.81 -1.38
CA LEU A 164 6.72 -18.41 -1.71
C LEU A 164 8.03 -17.92 -1.06
N SER A 165 8.28 -18.27 0.19
CA SER A 165 9.49 -17.89 0.93
C SER A 165 10.78 -18.42 0.28
N ARG A 166 10.75 -19.61 -0.33
CA ARG A 166 11.88 -20.13 -1.13
C ARG A 166 12.13 -19.33 -2.41
N GLN A 167 11.07 -18.82 -3.03
CA GLN A 167 11.16 -18.00 -4.25
C GLN A 167 11.59 -16.56 -3.94
N LEU A 168 11.28 -16.07 -2.74
CA LEU A 168 11.68 -14.76 -2.21
C LEU A 168 12.63 -14.93 -1.00
N PRO A 169 13.85 -15.47 -1.18
CA PRO A 169 14.69 -15.91 -0.07
C PRO A 169 15.19 -14.76 0.84
N ARG A 170 15.03 -13.51 0.41
CA ARG A 170 15.39 -12.30 1.17
C ARG A 170 14.17 -11.52 1.67
N CYS A 171 12.97 -12.04 1.46
CA CYS A 171 11.73 -11.45 1.94
C CYS A 171 11.30 -12.15 3.22
N ARG A 172 11.13 -11.38 4.29
CA ARG A 172 10.39 -11.79 5.46
C ARG A 172 8.91 -11.77 5.12
N ILE A 173 8.24 -12.91 5.29
CA ILE A 173 6.81 -13.06 5.07
C ILE A 173 6.15 -13.22 6.44
N LEU A 174 5.54 -12.16 6.95
CA LEU A 174 4.73 -12.21 8.16
C LEU A 174 3.33 -12.73 7.81
N VAL A 175 2.91 -13.77 8.50
CA VAL A 175 1.56 -14.32 8.41
C VAL A 175 0.82 -13.92 9.68
N LYS A 176 -0.20 -13.06 9.55
CA LYS A 176 -0.94 -12.47 10.68
C LYS A 176 -1.44 -13.58 11.61
N GLY A 177 -1.07 -13.48 12.90
CA GLY A 177 -1.49 -14.44 13.93
C GLY A 177 -0.85 -15.83 13.86
N ARG A 178 0.05 -16.10 12.91
CA ARG A 178 0.70 -17.42 12.73
C ARG A 178 2.21 -17.39 12.96
N GLY A 179 2.91 -16.37 12.49
CA GLY A 179 4.37 -16.29 12.57
C GLY A 179 4.99 -15.72 11.31
N GLU A 180 6.28 -16.00 11.08
CA GLU A 180 7.00 -15.46 9.93
C GLU A 180 7.79 -16.54 9.17
N ALA A 181 7.92 -16.36 7.85
CA ALA A 181 8.77 -17.16 6.99
C ALA A 181 9.92 -16.34 6.41
N LEU A 182 11.11 -16.94 6.32
CA LEU A 182 12.27 -16.37 5.65
C LEU A 182 13.14 -17.48 5.06
N GLY A 183 13.52 -17.34 3.78
CA GLY A 183 14.42 -18.29 3.13
C GLY A 183 13.90 -19.74 3.08
N GLY A 184 12.59 -19.95 3.13
CA GLY A 184 11.98 -21.29 3.17
C GLY A 184 11.99 -21.96 4.55
N ALA A 185 12.27 -21.22 5.62
CA ALA A 185 12.03 -21.63 7.00
C ALA A 185 10.85 -20.83 7.58
N PHE A 186 10.08 -21.44 8.49
CA PHE A 186 8.96 -20.79 9.18
C PHE A 186 9.20 -20.82 10.68
N GLN A 187 8.97 -19.69 11.35
CA GLN A 187 8.99 -19.53 12.80
C GLN A 187 7.61 -19.08 13.25
N GLY A 188 6.90 -19.93 13.98
CA GLY A 188 5.54 -19.66 14.41
C GLY A 188 4.76 -20.91 14.74
N HIS A 189 3.45 -20.74 14.84
CA HIS A 189 2.51 -21.82 15.11
C HIS A 189 1.38 -21.79 14.10
N TRP A 190 1.19 -22.92 13.43
CA TRP A 190 -0.04 -23.22 12.72
C TRP A 190 -0.87 -24.16 13.60
N PRO A 191 -2.08 -23.79 14.02
CA PRO A 191 -2.93 -24.70 14.76
C PRO A 191 -3.26 -25.92 13.90
N ALA A 192 -3.30 -27.08 14.55
CA ALA A 192 -3.58 -28.38 13.93
C ALA A 192 -5.00 -28.47 13.36
#